data_AF-A0A3S0FWW3-F1
#
_entry.id   AF-A0A3S0FWW3-F1
#
_cell.length_a   1.000
_cell.length_b   1.000
_cell.length_c   1.000
_cell.angle_alpha   90.00
_cell.angle_beta   90.00
_cell.angle_gamma   90.00
#
_symmetry.space_group_name_H-M   'P 1'
#
loop_
_entity.id
_entity.type
_entity.pdbx_description
1 polymer ?
#
loop_
_entity_poly.entity_id
_entity_poly.type
_entity_poly.pdbx_seq_one_letter_code
_entity_poly.pdbx_strand_id
1 'polypeptide(L)'
;MQPNYPHPLLAREGWPFIGGSFVLALLASWLCGAWSAPLWLIFVFCVQFFRDPPRQIPGGDKSVLSPADGRIVAIEPVRDPWLDRDALKISVFMNVFNVHSNRSPMDGDVVQRWYHPGKFVNADLDKASLENERNALHVRTAGGQDITCVQVAGLIARRILCYVEAGAKLTRGQRYGFIRFGSRVDLYLPTDVRVKVAIGEKVSATSTILAELP
;
A
#
# COMPACT_ATOMS: atom_id res chain seq x y z
N MET A 1 -8.14 -12.96 20.12
CA MET A 1 -6.76 -12.89 19.61
C MET A 1 -6.77 -13.48 18.22
N GLN A 2 -6.62 -12.67 17.16
CA GLN A 2 -6.55 -13.23 15.80
C GLN A 2 -5.20 -13.96 15.63
N PRO A 3 -5.20 -15.19 15.09
CA PRO A 3 -4.01 -16.01 15.00
C PRO A 3 -3.03 -15.45 13.97
N ASN A 4 -1.74 -15.50 14.34
CA ASN A 4 -0.55 -15.41 13.49
C ASN A 4 -0.65 -14.52 12.26
N TYR A 5 -0.27 -13.26 12.42
CA TYR A 5 0.23 -12.47 11.30
C TYR A 5 1.43 -13.21 10.67
N PRO A 6 1.32 -13.76 9.45
CA PRO A 6 2.29 -14.74 8.94
C PRO A 6 3.56 -14.10 8.37
N HIS A 7 3.70 -12.78 8.52
CA HIS A 7 4.83 -12.02 7.98
C HIS A 7 5.76 -11.57 9.11
N PRO A 8 7.08 -11.51 8.84
CA PRO A 8 8.02 -10.94 9.79
C PRO A 8 7.71 -9.47 10.07
N LEU A 9 8.19 -8.95 11.21
CA LEU A 9 8.07 -7.52 11.58
C LEU A 9 8.73 -6.57 10.56
N LEU A 10 9.58 -7.10 9.68
CA LEU A 10 10.23 -6.40 8.59
C LEU A 10 9.82 -7.03 7.26
N ALA A 11 9.48 -6.19 6.30
CA ALA A 11 9.17 -6.59 4.94
C ALA A 11 10.37 -7.28 4.30
N ARG A 12 10.11 -8.36 3.55
CA ARG A 12 11.15 -9.20 2.94
C ARG A 12 12.03 -8.39 1.96
N GLU A 13 11.45 -7.37 1.35
CA GLU A 13 12.07 -6.42 0.43
C GLU A 13 13.16 -5.58 1.09
N GLY A 14 13.11 -5.41 2.41
CA GLY A 14 14.01 -4.57 3.17
C GLY A 14 15.34 -5.23 3.51
N TRP A 15 15.42 -6.56 3.55
CA TRP A 15 16.60 -7.27 4.05
C TRP A 15 17.91 -6.91 3.36
N PRO A 16 17.98 -6.78 2.01
CA PRO A 16 19.21 -6.34 1.35
C PRO A 16 19.65 -4.93 1.79
N PHE A 17 18.70 -4.01 1.97
CA PHE A 17 18.98 -2.61 2.36
C PHE A 17 19.37 -2.53 3.84
N ILE A 18 18.66 -3.25 4.71
CA ILE A 18 18.92 -3.30 6.15
C ILE A 18 20.27 -3.95 6.41
N GLY A 19 20.53 -5.12 5.84
CA GLY A 19 21.81 -5.82 5.99
C GLY A 19 22.99 -5.02 5.41
N GLY A 20 22.83 -4.47 4.21
CA GLY A 20 23.86 -3.65 3.56
C GLY A 20 24.19 -2.39 4.35
N SER A 21 23.18 -1.62 4.76
CA SER A 21 23.39 -0.41 5.57
C SER A 21 24.00 -0.73 6.94
N PHE A 22 23.62 -1.85 7.56
CA PHE A 22 24.21 -2.30 8.82
C PHE A 22 25.69 -2.63 8.69
N VAL A 23 26.07 -3.44 7.69
CA VAL A 23 27.47 -3.82 7.46
C VAL A 23 28.32 -2.58 7.15
N LEU A 24 27.82 -1.67 6.31
CA LEU A 24 28.52 -0.42 6.01
C LEU A 24 28.67 0.47 7.25
N ALA A 25 27.64 0.58 8.08
CA ALA A 25 27.71 1.32 9.33
C ALA A 25 28.77 0.73 10.28
N LEU A 26 28.82 -0.60 10.42
CA LEU A 26 29.84 -1.28 11.24
C LEU A 26 31.26 -1.05 10.73
N LEU A 27 31.49 -1.20 9.42
CA LEU A 27 32.81 -0.96 8.82
C LEU A 27 33.24 0.49 9.00
N ALA A 28 32.33 1.45 8.82
CA ALA A 28 32.63 2.86 9.05
C ALA A 28 32.86 3.18 10.53
N SER A 29 32.15 2.53 11.46
CA SER A 29 32.42 2.68 12.89
C SER A 29 33.82 2.18 13.24
N TRP A 30 34.26 1.09 12.62
CA TRP A 30 35.62 0.55 12.80
C TRP A 30 36.70 1.49 12.23
N LEU A 31 36.49 2.06 11.05
CA LEU A 31 37.46 2.94 10.37
C LEU A 31 37.48 4.37 10.91
N CYS A 32 36.31 4.94 11.21
CA CYS A 32 36.14 6.38 11.41
C CYS A 32 35.45 6.73 12.76
N GLY A 33 35.13 5.74 13.60
CA GLY A 33 34.51 5.97 14.92
C GLY A 33 33.20 6.75 14.83
N ALA A 34 33.14 7.89 15.53
CA ALA A 34 31.94 8.74 15.61
C ALA A 34 31.46 9.30 14.27
N TRP A 35 32.34 9.43 13.27
CA TRP A 35 31.98 9.91 11.93
C TRP A 35 31.08 8.93 11.16
N SER A 36 30.87 7.72 11.67
CA SER A 36 29.91 6.74 11.13
C SER A 36 28.44 7.05 11.42
N ALA A 37 28.13 8.04 12.24
CA ALA A 37 26.76 8.37 12.65
C ALA A 37 25.75 8.52 11.49
N PRO A 38 26.07 9.15 10.34
CA PRO A 38 25.14 9.22 9.21
C PRO A 38 24.73 7.85 8.65
N LEU A 39 25.62 6.85 8.66
CA LEU A 39 25.31 5.50 8.18
C LEU A 39 24.37 4.76 9.14
N TRP A 40 24.52 5.00 10.45
CA TRP A 40 23.57 4.50 11.44
C TRP A 40 22.18 5.12 11.28
N LEU A 41 22.10 6.42 10.97
CA LEU A 41 20.83 7.07 10.65
C LEU A 41 20.16 6.45 9.42
N ILE A 42 20.94 6.14 8.38
CA ILE A 42 20.44 5.42 7.19
C ILE A 42 19.94 4.02 7.58
N PHE A 43 20.69 3.28 8.39
CA PHE A 43 20.26 1.96 8.87
C PHE A 43 18.94 2.04 9.63
N VAL A 44 18.82 2.97 10.60
CA VAL A 44 17.58 3.18 11.36
C VAL A 44 16.43 3.57 10.44
N PHE A 45 16.69 4.43 9.45
CA PHE A 45 15.70 4.78 8.43
C PHE A 45 15.26 3.56 7.61
N CYS A 46 16.18 2.69 7.17
CA CYS A 46 15.84 1.45 6.46
C CYS A 46 14.96 0.54 7.32
N VAL A 47 15.31 0.32 8.59
CA VAL A 47 14.51 -0.48 9.53
C VAL A 47 13.11 0.13 9.69
N GLN A 48 13.03 1.45 9.86
CA GLN A 48 11.76 2.17 9.99
C GLN A 48 10.92 2.04 8.72
N PHE A 49 11.51 2.25 7.55
CA PHE A 49 10.84 2.24 6.25
C PHE A 49 10.27 0.86 5.92
N PHE A 50 11.05 -0.20 6.15
CA PHE A 50 10.66 -1.57 5.82
C PHE A 50 9.91 -2.29 6.94
N ARG A 51 9.45 -1.60 7.99
CA ARG A 51 8.64 -2.23 9.05
C ARG A 51 7.30 -2.70 8.50
N ASP A 52 6.82 -3.83 8.99
CA ASP A 52 5.53 -4.42 8.64
C ASP A 52 4.86 -5.01 9.90
N PRO A 53 4.33 -4.17 10.80
CA PRO A 53 3.79 -4.64 12.07
C PRO A 53 2.49 -5.43 11.87
N PRO A 54 2.22 -6.44 12.73
CA PRO A 54 0.91 -7.07 12.82
C PRO A 54 -0.14 -6.06 13.27
N ARG A 55 -1.37 -6.21 12.79
CA ARG A 55 -2.47 -5.29 13.08
C ARG A 55 -3.75 -6.03 13.37
N GLN A 56 -4.56 -5.46 14.26
CA GLN A 56 -5.91 -5.95 14.49
C GLN A 56 -6.81 -5.53 13.34
N ILE A 57 -7.70 -6.44 12.97
CA ILE A 57 -8.72 -6.27 11.93
C ILE A 57 -10.04 -5.93 12.64
N PRO A 58 -10.52 -4.68 12.54
CA PRO A 58 -11.82 -4.28 13.09
C PRO A 58 -12.95 -4.56 12.10
N GLY A 59 -14.19 -4.37 12.56
CA GLY A 59 -15.38 -4.39 11.72
C GLY A 59 -15.91 -5.79 11.38
N GLY A 60 -16.84 -5.84 10.43
CA GLY A 60 -17.53 -7.05 9.97
C GLY A 60 -17.50 -7.15 8.44
N ASP A 61 -18.29 -8.04 7.85
CA ASP A 61 -18.19 -8.40 6.42
C ASP A 61 -18.42 -7.27 5.43
N LYS A 62 -19.07 -6.20 5.88
CA LYS A 62 -19.30 -4.99 5.10
C LYS A 62 -18.19 -3.95 5.24
N SER A 63 -17.27 -4.11 6.18
CA SER A 63 -16.24 -3.11 6.46
C SER A 63 -15.14 -3.13 5.40
N VAL A 64 -14.91 -1.98 4.78
CA VAL A 64 -13.79 -1.75 3.86
C VAL A 64 -12.64 -1.13 4.66
N LEU A 65 -11.56 -1.88 4.86
CA LEU A 65 -10.41 -1.44 5.64
C LEU A 65 -9.44 -0.61 4.80
N SER A 66 -8.62 0.21 5.46
CA SER A 66 -7.57 0.94 4.76
C SER A 66 -6.58 -0.04 4.14
N PRO A 67 -6.25 0.09 2.85
CA PRO A 67 -5.32 -0.82 2.20
C PRO A 67 -3.86 -0.46 2.50
N ALA A 68 -3.62 0.71 3.09
CA ALA A 68 -2.30 1.28 3.34
C ALA A 68 -2.29 2.23 4.55
N ASP A 69 -1.10 2.46 5.10
CA ASP A 69 -0.87 3.55 6.04
C ASP A 69 -0.74 4.87 5.29
N GLY A 70 -1.35 5.94 5.79
CA GLY A 70 -1.24 7.21 5.11
C GLY A 70 -2.23 8.26 5.55
N ARG A 71 -2.59 9.11 4.59
CA ARG A 71 -3.60 10.16 4.74
C ARG A 71 -4.60 10.06 3.60
N ILE A 72 -5.88 10.28 3.91
CA ILE A 72 -6.91 10.39 2.88
C ILE A 72 -6.66 11.67 2.06
N VAL A 73 -6.53 11.54 0.75
CA VAL A 73 -6.29 12.68 -0.16
C VAL A 73 -7.39 12.89 -1.18
N ALA A 74 -8.29 11.92 -1.36
CA ALA A 74 -9.48 12.06 -2.20
C ALA A 74 -10.62 11.18 -1.69
N ILE A 75 -11.83 11.71 -1.77
CA ILE A 75 -13.11 10.99 -1.62
C ILE A 75 -14.05 11.62 -2.66
N GLU A 76 -14.24 10.98 -3.80
CA GLU A 76 -14.96 11.60 -4.91
C GLU A 76 -15.66 10.57 -5.81
N PRO A 77 -16.84 10.89 -6.37
CA PRO A 77 -17.48 10.09 -7.39
C PRO A 77 -16.67 10.18 -8.69
N VAL A 78 -16.36 9.02 -9.28
CA VAL A 78 -15.57 8.92 -10.52
C VAL A 78 -16.08 7.74 -11.36
N ARG A 79 -15.63 7.68 -12.61
CA ARG A 79 -15.70 6.45 -13.40
C ARG A 79 -14.48 5.58 -13.07
N ASP A 80 -14.70 4.35 -12.60
CA ASP A 80 -13.66 3.33 -12.44
C ASP A 80 -13.13 2.94 -13.84
N PRO A 81 -11.87 3.25 -14.19
CA PRO A 81 -11.33 2.96 -15.52
C PRO A 81 -10.97 1.48 -15.74
N TRP A 82 -11.01 0.63 -14.72
CA TRP A 82 -10.72 -0.81 -14.86
C TRP A 82 -11.99 -1.63 -15.09
N LEU A 83 -13.08 -1.25 -14.43
CA LEU A 83 -14.37 -1.93 -14.54
C LEU A 83 -15.39 -1.17 -15.41
N ASP A 84 -15.02 0.03 -15.88
CA ASP A 84 -15.88 0.93 -16.64
C ASP A 84 -17.28 1.06 -16.01
N ARG A 85 -17.32 1.55 -14.77
CA ARG A 85 -18.56 1.78 -14.01
C ARG A 85 -18.44 3.00 -13.11
N ASP A 86 -19.57 3.53 -12.68
CA ASP A 86 -19.57 4.59 -11.68
C ASP A 86 -19.15 4.02 -10.32
N ALA A 87 -18.28 4.75 -9.64
CA ALA A 87 -17.68 4.32 -8.39
C ALA A 87 -17.41 5.51 -7.47
N LEU A 88 -17.34 5.24 -6.18
CA LEU A 88 -16.74 6.17 -5.23
C LEU A 88 -15.26 5.83 -5.06
N LYS A 89 -14.38 6.78 -5.38
CA LYS A 89 -12.94 6.62 -5.19
C LYS A 89 -12.51 7.16 -3.82
N ILE A 90 -11.75 6.36 -3.09
CA ILE A 90 -11.04 6.77 -1.87
C ILE A 90 -9.54 6.57 -2.08
N SER A 91 -8.75 7.64 -1.95
CA SER A 91 -7.30 7.60 -2.15
C SER A 91 -6.53 7.77 -0.85
N VAL A 92 -5.63 6.84 -0.57
CA VAL A 92 -4.72 6.88 0.59
C VAL A 92 -3.30 7.18 0.10
N PHE A 93 -2.78 8.36 0.45
CA PHE A 93 -1.39 8.74 0.15
C PHE A 93 -0.46 8.32 1.27
N MET A 94 0.67 7.70 0.90
CA MET A 94 1.68 7.17 1.83
C MET A 94 2.96 7.99 1.71
N ASN A 95 3.38 8.66 2.77
CA ASN A 95 4.68 9.31 2.84
C ASN A 95 5.80 8.30 3.17
N VAL A 96 7.05 8.76 3.15
CA VAL A 96 8.24 7.92 3.39
C VAL A 96 8.31 7.31 4.80
N PHE A 97 7.57 7.85 5.77
CA PHE A 97 7.54 7.33 7.14
C PHE A 97 6.39 6.35 7.38
N ASN A 98 5.47 6.17 6.44
CA ASN A 98 4.40 5.19 6.55
C ASN A 98 4.91 3.75 6.35
N VAL A 99 4.08 2.76 6.68
CA VAL A 99 4.34 1.36 6.31
C VAL A 99 3.93 1.13 4.87
N HIS A 100 4.85 0.63 4.04
CA HIS A 100 4.63 0.49 2.59
C HIS A 100 4.05 -0.84 2.12
N SER A 101 3.79 -1.77 3.05
CA SER A 101 3.03 -2.98 2.76
C SER A 101 1.57 -2.64 2.47
N ASN A 102 1.04 -3.16 1.35
CA ASN A 102 -0.36 -2.98 0.98
C ASN A 102 -1.16 -4.24 1.29
N ARG A 103 -2.36 -4.03 1.83
CA ARG A 103 -3.17 -5.08 2.42
C ARG A 103 -4.57 -5.08 1.83
N SER A 104 -5.17 -6.26 1.77
CA SER A 104 -6.52 -6.40 1.23
C SER A 104 -7.48 -5.60 2.10
N PRO A 105 -8.30 -4.71 1.53
CA PRO A 105 -9.26 -3.94 2.31
C PRO A 105 -10.38 -4.84 2.86
N MET A 106 -10.59 -6.02 2.28
CA MET A 106 -11.65 -6.95 2.69
C MET A 106 -11.40 -8.38 2.21
N ASP A 107 -12.33 -9.28 2.55
CA ASP A 107 -12.36 -10.63 2.01
C ASP A 107 -12.93 -10.64 0.59
N GLY A 108 -12.34 -11.43 -0.30
CA GLY A 108 -12.86 -11.61 -1.64
C GLY A 108 -11.97 -12.43 -2.56
N ASP A 109 -12.50 -12.74 -3.73
CA ASP A 109 -11.80 -13.43 -4.80
C ASP A 109 -11.25 -12.39 -5.78
N VAL A 110 -9.97 -12.51 -6.13
CA VAL A 110 -9.33 -11.67 -7.16
C VAL A 110 -9.81 -12.15 -8.52
N VAL A 111 -10.70 -11.38 -9.15
CA VAL A 111 -11.28 -11.72 -10.46
C VAL A 111 -10.28 -11.43 -11.56
N GLN A 112 -9.61 -10.27 -11.49
CA GLN A 112 -8.69 -9.84 -12.53
C GLN A 112 -7.58 -8.98 -11.95
N ARG A 113 -6.42 -9.01 -12.61
CA ARG A 113 -5.28 -8.15 -12.33
C ARG A 113 -4.84 -7.45 -13.61
N TRP A 114 -4.56 -6.15 -13.50
CA TRP A 114 -3.95 -5.37 -14.56
C TRP A 114 -2.65 -4.76 -14.06
N TYR A 115 -1.59 -4.95 -14.83
CA TYR A 115 -0.30 -4.33 -14.56
C TYR A 115 0.05 -3.36 -15.70
N HIS A 116 0.28 -2.11 -15.35
CA HIS A 116 0.72 -1.06 -16.26
C HIS A 116 2.14 -0.66 -15.86
N PRO A 117 3.16 -1.03 -16.64
CA PRO A 117 4.52 -0.63 -16.35
C PRO A 117 4.63 0.90 -16.45
N GLY A 118 5.30 1.52 -15.47
CA GLY A 118 5.61 2.94 -15.55
C GLY A 118 6.58 3.21 -16.70
N LYS A 119 6.46 4.37 -17.35
CA LYS A 119 7.41 4.76 -18.39
C LYS A 119 8.67 5.36 -17.77
N PHE A 120 9.84 5.05 -18.34
CA PHE A 120 11.10 5.70 -18.00
C PHE A 120 11.22 7.05 -18.72
N VAL A 121 10.35 8.02 -18.42
CA VAL A 121 10.44 9.34 -19.07
C VAL A 121 11.33 10.25 -18.22
N ASN A 122 12.38 10.76 -18.87
CA ASN A 122 13.19 11.89 -18.42
C ASN A 122 12.42 13.17 -18.81
N ALA A 123 12.31 14.12 -17.88
CA ALA A 123 11.70 15.44 -18.04
C ALA A 123 10.17 15.54 -17.84
N ASP A 124 9.80 16.62 -17.17
CA ASP A 124 8.47 17.15 -16.81
C ASP A 124 7.71 16.51 -15.64
N LEU A 125 8.00 17.06 -14.46
CA LEU A 125 7.31 16.87 -13.17
C LEU A 125 5.79 17.08 -13.22
N ASP A 126 5.28 17.82 -14.22
CA ASP A 126 3.87 18.23 -14.28
C ASP A 126 2.92 17.21 -14.93
N LYS A 127 3.42 16.22 -15.68
CA LYS A 127 2.59 15.16 -16.32
C LYS A 127 2.66 13.79 -15.63
N ALA A 128 3.38 13.71 -14.52
CA ALA A 128 3.86 12.44 -14.00
C ALA A 128 2.79 11.51 -13.39
N SER A 129 1.56 11.98 -13.15
CA SER A 129 0.51 11.14 -12.55
C SER A 129 0.01 10.04 -13.49
N LEU A 130 -0.04 10.26 -14.81
CA LEU A 130 -0.54 9.30 -15.80
C LEU A 130 0.49 8.26 -16.22
N GLU A 131 1.78 8.51 -15.98
CA GLU A 131 2.88 7.66 -16.44
C GLU A 131 3.52 6.81 -15.35
N ASN A 132 3.06 6.97 -14.11
CA ASN A 132 3.50 6.15 -13.00
C ASN A 132 3.07 4.69 -13.19
N GLU A 133 3.91 3.77 -12.71
CA GLU A 133 3.58 2.36 -12.64
C GLU A 133 2.33 2.13 -11.80
N ARG A 134 1.44 1.26 -12.28
CA ARG A 134 0.19 0.92 -11.60
C ARG A 134 -0.06 -0.57 -11.64
N ASN A 135 -0.58 -1.08 -10.53
CA ASN A 135 -1.11 -2.42 -10.44
C ASN A 135 -2.52 -2.34 -9.87
N ALA A 136 -3.51 -2.83 -10.63
CA ALA A 136 -4.91 -2.85 -10.22
C ALA A 136 -5.37 -4.28 -10.02
N LEU A 137 -6.12 -4.51 -8.94
CA LEU A 137 -6.81 -5.75 -8.64
C LEU A 137 -8.30 -5.48 -8.61
N HIS A 138 -9.07 -6.26 -9.37
CA HIS A 138 -10.52 -6.38 -9.18
C HIS A 138 -10.77 -7.51 -8.19
N VAL A 139 -11.34 -7.14 -7.04
CA VAL A 139 -11.73 -8.05 -5.97
C VAL A 139 -13.25 -8.08 -5.90
N ARG A 140 -13.82 -9.29 -5.95
CA ARG A 140 -15.25 -9.52 -5.75
C ARG A 140 -15.49 -10.10 -4.37
N THR A 141 -16.36 -9.47 -3.60
CA THR A 141 -16.73 -9.93 -2.26
C THR A 141 -17.69 -11.11 -2.34
N ALA A 142 -17.83 -11.86 -1.25
CA ALA A 142 -18.84 -12.92 -1.14
C ALA A 142 -20.29 -12.38 -1.30
N GLY A 143 -20.51 -11.11 -0.96
CA GLY A 143 -21.79 -10.42 -1.16
C GLY A 143 -22.04 -9.94 -2.60
N GLY A 144 -21.13 -10.22 -3.54
CA GLY A 144 -21.26 -9.85 -4.95
C GLY A 144 -20.77 -8.44 -5.31
N GLN A 145 -20.22 -7.68 -4.36
CA GLN A 145 -19.75 -6.33 -4.62
C GLN A 145 -18.37 -6.35 -5.31
N ASP A 146 -18.24 -5.53 -6.35
CA ASP A 146 -17.00 -5.35 -7.09
C ASP A 146 -16.21 -4.16 -6.57
N ILE A 147 -14.92 -4.37 -6.30
CA ILE A 147 -14.01 -3.36 -5.73
C ILE A 147 -12.68 -3.40 -6.45
N THR A 148 -12.19 -2.23 -6.86
CA THR A 148 -10.88 -2.12 -7.52
C THR A 148 -9.86 -1.54 -6.55
N CYS A 149 -8.77 -2.25 -6.31
CA CYS A 149 -7.65 -1.82 -5.49
C CYS A 149 -6.45 -1.50 -6.38
N VAL A 150 -5.99 -0.25 -6.38
CA VAL A 150 -4.97 0.22 -7.31
C VAL A 150 -3.77 0.76 -6.56
N GLN A 151 -2.65 0.05 -6.67
CA GLN A 151 -1.35 0.53 -6.25
C GLN A 151 -0.82 1.50 -7.31
N VAL A 152 -0.38 2.68 -6.90
CA VAL A 152 0.19 3.70 -7.78
C VAL A 152 1.55 4.10 -7.24
N ALA A 153 2.62 3.79 -7.97
CA ALA A 153 3.98 4.13 -7.57
C ALA A 153 4.21 5.65 -7.55
N GLY A 154 5.07 6.11 -6.64
CA GLY A 154 5.49 7.50 -6.57
C GLY A 154 6.59 7.84 -7.59
N LEU A 155 6.92 9.13 -7.68
CA LEU A 155 7.88 9.67 -8.65
C LEU A 155 9.32 9.17 -8.43
N ILE A 156 9.70 8.94 -7.16
CA ILE A 156 11.07 8.64 -6.75
C ILE A 156 11.36 7.14 -6.82
N ALA A 157 10.37 6.28 -6.54
CA ALA A 157 10.52 4.83 -6.59
C ALA A 157 9.40 4.19 -7.40
N ARG A 158 9.81 3.60 -8.52
CA ARG A 158 8.97 3.07 -9.59
C ARG A 158 8.96 1.54 -9.53
N ARG A 159 8.58 0.97 -8.39
CA ARG A 159 8.39 -0.48 -8.32
C ARG A 159 7.25 -0.86 -7.40
N ILE A 160 6.22 -1.42 -8.01
CA ILE A 160 5.13 -2.10 -7.34
C ILE A 160 5.45 -3.58 -7.30
N LEU A 161 5.26 -4.17 -6.14
CA LEU A 161 5.24 -5.61 -5.97
C LEU A 161 3.81 -6.01 -5.65
N CYS A 162 3.25 -6.89 -6.48
CA CYS A 162 1.99 -7.56 -6.25
C CYS A 162 2.27 -9.06 -6.23
N TYR A 163 1.87 -9.73 -5.16
CA TYR A 163 2.16 -11.14 -4.91
C TYR A 163 0.98 -12.06 -5.26
N VAL A 164 -0.11 -11.49 -5.76
CA VAL A 164 -1.34 -12.22 -6.11
C VAL A 164 -1.67 -12.06 -7.59
N GLU A 165 -2.33 -13.07 -8.13
CA GLU A 165 -2.83 -13.14 -9.50
C GLU A 165 -4.35 -13.34 -9.51
N ALA A 166 -4.96 -13.24 -10.69
CA ALA A 166 -6.36 -13.61 -10.87
C ALA A 166 -6.61 -15.06 -10.42
N GLY A 167 -7.76 -15.29 -9.77
CA GLY A 167 -8.13 -16.56 -9.14
C GLY A 167 -7.66 -16.72 -7.68
N ALA A 168 -6.83 -15.82 -7.16
CA ALA A 168 -6.42 -15.86 -5.76
C ALA A 168 -7.56 -15.46 -4.82
N LYS A 169 -7.58 -16.04 -3.61
CA LYS A 169 -8.41 -15.56 -2.50
C LYS A 169 -7.62 -14.59 -1.63
N LEU A 170 -8.25 -13.49 -1.26
CA LEU A 170 -7.72 -12.53 -0.29
C LEU A 170 -8.58 -12.54 0.97
N THR A 171 -7.92 -12.62 2.12
CA THR A 171 -8.52 -12.30 3.42
C THR A 171 -8.25 -10.84 3.74
N ARG A 172 -9.20 -10.15 4.38
CA ARG A 172 -9.03 -8.77 4.83
C ARG A 172 -7.78 -8.63 5.70
N GLY A 173 -7.02 -7.57 5.49
CA GLY A 173 -5.74 -7.35 6.17
C GLY A 173 -4.58 -8.24 5.72
N GLN A 174 -4.81 -9.24 4.87
CA GLN A 174 -3.75 -10.01 4.21
C GLN A 174 -2.90 -9.09 3.35
N ARG A 175 -1.57 -9.21 3.47
CA ARG A 175 -0.65 -8.50 2.60
C ARG A 175 -0.69 -9.10 1.20
N TYR A 176 -1.03 -8.30 0.21
CA TYR A 176 -1.02 -8.70 -1.21
C TYR A 176 0.08 -8.00 -2.01
N GLY A 177 0.67 -6.93 -1.47
CA GLY A 177 1.67 -6.15 -2.20
C GLY A 177 2.55 -5.28 -1.33
N PHE A 178 3.44 -4.55 -2.01
CA PHE A 178 4.36 -3.58 -1.42
C PHE A 178 4.72 -2.54 -2.48
N ILE A 179 4.73 -1.26 -2.12
CA ILE A 179 5.18 -0.18 -3.02
C ILE A 179 6.43 0.47 -2.44
N ARG A 180 7.53 0.47 -3.18
CA ARG A 180 8.78 1.09 -2.69
C ARG A 180 8.66 2.62 -2.67
N PHE A 181 9.22 3.24 -1.63
CA PHE A 181 9.35 4.68 -1.32
C PHE A 181 8.26 5.64 -1.81
N GLY A 182 7.20 5.75 -1.02
CA GLY A 182 6.18 6.80 -1.14
C GLY A 182 5.25 6.56 -2.33
N SER A 183 3.93 6.58 -2.08
CA SER A 183 2.98 6.13 -3.10
C SER A 183 1.55 6.51 -2.76
N ARG A 184 0.62 5.93 -3.50
CA ARG A 184 -0.81 6.01 -3.23
C ARG A 184 -1.45 4.65 -3.46
N VAL A 185 -2.48 4.35 -2.68
CA VAL A 185 -3.42 3.26 -2.99
C VAL A 185 -4.81 3.86 -3.16
N ASP A 186 -5.41 3.61 -4.32
CA ASP A 186 -6.77 4.02 -4.64
C ASP A 186 -7.72 2.83 -4.51
N LEU A 187 -8.85 3.04 -3.85
CA LEU A 187 -9.98 2.10 -3.85
C LEU A 187 -11.11 2.68 -4.67
N TYR A 188 -11.68 1.88 -5.56
CA TYR A 188 -12.92 2.19 -6.30
C TYR A 188 -14.02 1.28 -5.76
N LEU A 189 -14.98 1.89 -5.10
CA LEU A 189 -16.06 1.23 -4.36
C LEU A 189 -17.39 1.43 -5.08
N PRO A 190 -18.42 0.59 -4.82
CA PRO A 190 -19.79 0.91 -5.18
C PRO A 190 -20.22 2.32 -4.74
N THR A 191 -21.16 2.93 -5.46
CA THR A 191 -21.58 4.32 -5.20
C THR A 191 -22.46 4.47 -3.95
N ASP A 192 -23.04 3.39 -3.47
CA ASP A 192 -23.95 3.32 -2.32
C ASP A 192 -23.24 3.00 -0.99
N VAL A 193 -21.91 3.03 -0.96
CA VAL A 193 -21.14 2.83 0.27
C VAL A 193 -21.31 3.97 1.26
N ARG A 194 -21.30 3.64 2.55
CA ARG A 194 -21.26 4.63 3.62
C ARG A 194 -19.81 4.93 4.01
N VAL A 195 -19.31 6.11 3.63
CA VAL A 195 -17.97 6.57 3.99
C VAL A 195 -17.84 6.79 5.50
N LYS A 196 -16.70 6.41 6.07
CA LYS A 196 -16.39 6.47 7.52
C LYS A 196 -15.17 7.34 7.86
N VAL A 197 -14.54 7.96 6.86
CA VAL A 197 -13.35 8.81 7.00
C VAL A 197 -13.53 10.15 6.30
N ALA A 198 -12.71 11.13 6.67
CA ALA A 198 -12.68 12.46 6.03
C ALA A 198 -11.38 12.71 5.25
N ILE A 199 -11.43 13.63 4.28
CA ILE A 199 -10.22 14.13 3.60
C ILE A 199 -9.26 14.70 4.64
N GLY A 200 -7.98 14.35 4.51
CA GLY A 200 -6.94 14.75 5.45
C GLY A 200 -6.82 13.84 6.68
N GLU A 201 -7.71 12.88 6.90
CA GLU A 201 -7.62 11.95 8.02
C GLU A 201 -6.40 11.02 7.90
N LYS A 202 -5.71 10.79 9.02
CA LYS A 202 -4.62 9.80 9.07
C LYS A 202 -5.21 8.42 9.26
N VAL A 203 -4.84 7.49 8.39
CA VAL A 203 -5.35 6.11 8.39
C VAL A 203 -4.22 5.10 8.49
N SER A 204 -4.54 3.95 9.06
CA SER A 204 -3.63 2.83 9.24
C SER A 204 -4.14 1.64 8.45
N ALA A 205 -3.26 1.00 7.68
CA ALA A 205 -3.57 -0.21 6.93
C ALA A 205 -4.24 -1.22 7.85
N THR A 206 -5.29 -1.89 7.38
CA THR A 206 -6.06 -2.89 8.14
C THR A 206 -6.85 -2.37 9.34
N SER A 207 -6.35 -1.40 10.11
CA SER A 207 -6.96 -1.00 11.39
C SER A 207 -7.94 0.17 11.28
N THR A 208 -7.96 0.90 10.17
CA THR A 208 -8.96 1.96 9.94
C THR A 208 -10.02 1.46 8.98
N ILE A 209 -11.30 1.64 9.31
CA ILE A 209 -12.44 1.40 8.41
C ILE A 209 -12.64 2.65 7.55
N LEU A 210 -12.51 2.53 6.23
CA LEU A 210 -12.71 3.63 5.28
C LEU A 210 -14.17 3.82 4.91
N ALA A 211 -14.89 2.72 4.75
CA ALA A 211 -16.29 2.71 4.35
C ALA A 211 -16.99 1.41 4.78
N GLU A 212 -18.32 1.41 4.72
CA GLU A 212 -19.16 0.22 4.82
C GLU A 212 -19.90 -0.01 3.51
N LEU A 213 -19.88 -1.25 3.03
CA LEU A 213 -20.71 -1.73 1.94
C LEU A 213 -22.20 -1.72 2.34
N PRO A 214 -23.13 -1.67 1.37
CA PRO A 214 -24.58 -1.74 1.59
C PRO A 214 -25.03 -3.02 2.33
#